data_AF-A0A7W1RXR8-F1
#
_entry.id   AF-A0A7W1RXR8-F1
#
_cell.length_a   1.000
_cell.length_b   1.000
_cell.length_c   1.000
_cell.angle_alpha   90.00
_cell.angle_beta   90.00
_cell.angle_gamma   90.00
#
_symmetry.space_group_name_H-M   'P 1'
#
loop_
_entity.id
_entity.type
_entity.pdbx_description
1 polymer ?
#
loop_
_entity_poly.entity_id
_entity_poly.type
_entity_poly.pdbx_seq_one_letter_code
_entity_poly.pdbx_strand_id
1 'polypeptide(L)'
;MRSFIALTVVGLVALAIAVALVPVLLVDGPGASPVLAVVQHAVLVALAALAGTSLAPVANLRSHIAAIGPRWCGPEIGAALLIGVGVAALDVVAGLIALPGLDSGGRPSAYLVVWPLALAALSVCDEILWRWGALSVVLSVILAIRRRHGPAVLGERLFAAAIVAVMVVAAFAMRDGTDRMWLAQALTAGLPALAYGWLCARWSLEAAMIAHVVQHLLAALAIAGGFAVAG
;
A
#
# COMPACT_ATOMS: atom_id res chain seq x y z
N MET A 1 -4.52 -14.56 -18.44
CA MET A 1 -5.96 -14.25 -18.24
C MET A 1 -6.46 -14.59 -16.83
N ARG A 2 -6.32 -15.82 -16.33
CA ARG A 2 -6.84 -16.19 -14.99
C ARG A 2 -6.25 -15.37 -13.83
N SER A 3 -4.93 -15.13 -13.82
CA SER A 3 -4.26 -14.30 -12.81
C SER A 3 -4.71 -12.84 -12.80
N PHE A 4 -5.00 -12.28 -13.99
CA PHE A 4 -5.52 -10.92 -14.14
C PHE A 4 -6.92 -10.80 -13.51
N ILE A 5 -7.79 -11.78 -13.79
CA ILE A 5 -9.14 -11.83 -13.21
C ILE A 5 -9.04 -11.96 -11.69
N ALA A 6 -8.21 -12.87 -11.17
CA ALA A 6 -8.07 -13.09 -9.73
C ALA A 6 -7.64 -11.82 -8.99
N LEU A 7 -6.60 -11.13 -9.47
CA LEU A 7 -6.11 -9.90 -8.83
C LEU A 7 -7.10 -8.74 -8.98
N THR A 8 -7.74 -8.60 -10.15
CA THR A 8 -8.80 -7.61 -10.35
C THR A 8 -9.95 -7.83 -9.36
N VAL A 9 -10.43 -9.08 -9.22
CA VAL A 9 -11.51 -9.42 -8.29
C VAL A 9 -11.11 -9.14 -6.85
N VAL A 10 -9.92 -9.54 -6.42
CA VAL A 10 -9.42 -9.26 -5.06
C VAL A 10 -9.38 -7.76 -4.79
N GLY A 11 -8.83 -6.98 -5.73
CA GLY A 11 -8.77 -5.52 -5.58
C GLY A 11 -10.15 -4.85 -5.59
N LEU A 12 -11.10 -5.33 -6.41
CA LEU A 12 -12.47 -4.80 -6.42
C LEU A 12 -13.26 -5.16 -5.16
N VAL A 13 -13.07 -6.37 -4.62
CA VAL A 13 -13.68 -6.77 -3.33
C VAL A 13 -13.13 -5.91 -2.20
N ALA A 14 -11.81 -5.69 -2.17
CA ALA A 14 -11.17 -4.82 -1.19
C ALA A 14 -11.69 -3.37 -1.29
N LEU A 15 -11.80 -2.83 -2.51
CA LEU A 15 -12.38 -1.51 -2.76
C LEU A 15 -13.83 -1.43 -2.28
N ALA A 16 -14.65 -2.45 -2.58
CA ALA A 16 -16.04 -2.49 -2.15
C ALA A 16 -16.17 -2.51 -0.62
N ILE A 17 -15.32 -3.28 0.08
CA ILE A 17 -15.26 -3.29 1.56
C ILE A 17 -14.91 -1.90 2.08
N ALA A 18 -13.87 -1.26 1.54
CA ALA A 18 -13.47 0.08 1.96
C ALA A 18 -14.58 1.11 1.78
N VAL A 19 -15.25 1.10 0.62
CA VAL A 19 -16.39 1.99 0.33
C VAL A 19 -17.55 1.74 1.29
N ALA A 20 -17.86 0.48 1.56
CA ALA A 20 -18.96 0.12 2.47
C ALA A 20 -18.68 0.56 3.92
N LEU A 21 -17.42 0.47 4.36
CA LEU A 21 -17.02 0.85 5.71
C LEU A 21 -16.88 2.36 5.87
N VAL A 22 -16.23 3.04 4.92
CA VAL A 22 -15.99 4.48 4.98
C VAL A 22 -16.01 5.09 3.56
N PRO A 23 -17.18 5.49 3.05
CA PRO A 23 -17.30 6.04 1.69
C PRO A 23 -16.47 7.30 1.44
N VAL A 24 -16.24 8.11 2.48
CA VAL A 24 -15.52 9.38 2.38
C VAL A 24 -14.03 9.21 2.11
N LEU A 25 -13.46 8.02 2.32
CA LEU A 25 -12.04 7.75 2.05
C LEU A 25 -11.62 7.96 0.60
N LEU A 26 -12.55 7.89 -0.34
CA LEU A 26 -12.28 8.03 -1.77
C LEU A 26 -12.60 9.42 -2.31
N VAL A 27 -13.17 10.31 -1.51
CA VAL A 27 -13.65 11.63 -1.97
C VAL A 27 -12.63 12.70 -1.60
N ASP A 28 -11.79 13.07 -2.57
CA ASP A 28 -10.81 14.16 -2.42
C ASP A 28 -11.50 15.53 -2.56
N GLY A 29 -12.21 15.95 -1.51
CA GLY A 29 -12.65 17.33 -1.31
C GLY A 29 -14.10 17.66 -1.70
N PRO A 30 -14.54 18.90 -1.41
CA PRO A 30 -15.92 19.33 -1.63
C PRO A 30 -16.26 19.33 -3.12
N GLY A 31 -17.31 18.58 -3.49
CA GLY A 31 -17.82 18.47 -4.86
C GLY A 31 -17.28 17.29 -5.67
N ALA A 32 -16.34 16.50 -5.13
CA ALA A 32 -15.89 15.28 -5.80
C ALA A 32 -16.99 14.19 -5.80
N SER A 33 -17.20 13.55 -6.95
CA SER A 33 -18.18 12.48 -7.08
C SER A 33 -17.64 11.17 -6.50
N PRO A 34 -18.26 10.58 -5.46
CA PRO A 34 -17.83 9.30 -4.90
C PRO A 34 -17.89 8.18 -5.93
N VAL A 35 -18.86 8.24 -6.85
CA VAL A 35 -18.98 7.26 -7.95
C VAL A 35 -17.78 7.35 -8.88
N LEU A 36 -17.38 8.56 -9.27
CA LEU A 36 -16.22 8.75 -10.15
C LEU A 36 -14.94 8.26 -9.47
N ALA A 37 -14.76 8.54 -8.18
CA ALA A 37 -13.60 8.09 -7.43
C ALA A 37 -13.51 6.56 -7.33
N VAL A 38 -14.64 5.88 -7.08
CA VAL A 38 -14.72 4.41 -7.08
C VAL A 38 -14.37 3.85 -8.47
N VAL A 39 -14.95 4.42 -9.53
CA VAL A 39 -14.68 4.00 -10.91
C VAL A 39 -13.21 4.18 -11.26
N GLN A 40 -12.61 5.32 -10.92
CA GLN A 40 -11.21 5.60 -11.16
C GLN A 40 -10.31 4.57 -10.44
N HIS A 41 -10.56 4.28 -9.16
CA HIS A 41 -9.80 3.27 -8.42
C HIS A 41 -9.97 1.87 -9.02
N ALA A 42 -11.20 1.48 -9.38
CA ALA A 42 -11.48 0.20 -10.01
C ALA A 42 -10.71 0.04 -11.34
N VAL A 43 -10.69 1.09 -12.17
CA VAL A 43 -9.94 1.12 -13.43
C VAL A 43 -8.44 1.02 -13.18
N LEU A 44 -7.89 1.79 -12.23
CA LEU A 44 -6.47 1.75 -11.88
C LEU A 44 -6.04 0.37 -11.38
N VAL A 45 -6.83 -0.27 -10.52
CA VAL A 45 -6.60 -1.63 -10.05
C VAL A 45 -6.60 -2.63 -11.22
N ALA A 46 -7.56 -2.53 -12.14
CA ALA A 46 -7.61 -3.40 -13.31
C ALA A 46 -6.39 -3.19 -14.23
N LEU A 47 -6.01 -1.94 -14.50
CA LEU A 47 -4.81 -1.62 -15.30
C LEU A 47 -3.53 -2.13 -14.64
N ALA A 48 -3.40 -1.96 -13.32
CA ALA A 48 -2.26 -2.46 -12.56
C ALA A 48 -2.20 -3.99 -12.53
N ALA A 49 -3.34 -4.66 -12.35
CA ALA A 49 -3.44 -6.11 -12.45
C ALA A 49 -3.03 -6.61 -13.84
N LEU A 50 -3.47 -5.92 -14.90
CA LEU A 50 -3.11 -6.26 -16.29
C LEU A 50 -1.62 -6.07 -16.54
N ALA A 51 -1.07 -4.90 -16.19
CA ALA A 51 0.35 -4.58 -16.36
C ALA A 51 1.24 -5.52 -15.53
N GLY A 52 0.89 -5.76 -14.28
CA GLY A 52 1.65 -6.66 -13.43
C GLY A 52 1.59 -8.10 -13.91
N THR A 53 0.43 -8.60 -14.38
CA THR A 53 0.37 -9.99 -14.88
C THR A 53 1.12 -10.23 -16.19
N SER A 54 1.29 -9.20 -17.02
CA SER A 54 2.09 -9.29 -18.25
C SER A 54 3.59 -9.11 -17.99
N LEU A 55 3.97 -8.26 -17.03
CA LEU A 55 5.37 -7.86 -16.79
C LEU A 55 6.04 -8.58 -15.61
N ALA A 56 5.28 -9.04 -14.62
CA ALA A 56 5.81 -9.75 -13.45
C ALA A 56 6.70 -10.96 -13.81
N PRO A 57 6.40 -11.78 -14.85
CA PRO A 57 7.29 -12.87 -15.24
C PRO A 57 8.67 -12.37 -15.67
N VAL A 58 8.74 -11.22 -16.36
CA VAL A 58 10.00 -10.59 -16.79
C VAL A 58 10.74 -10.01 -15.59
N ALA A 59 10.00 -9.38 -14.67
CA ALA A 59 10.54 -8.81 -13.44
C ALA A 59 10.86 -9.87 -12.35
N ASN A 60 10.55 -11.16 -12.60
CA ASN A 60 10.63 -12.26 -11.63
C ASN A 60 9.91 -11.96 -10.30
N LEU A 61 8.75 -11.33 -10.40
CA LEU A 61 7.86 -11.05 -9.27
C LEU A 61 6.88 -12.21 -9.09
N ARG A 62 6.43 -12.43 -7.85
CA ARG A 62 5.59 -13.56 -7.46
C ARG A 62 4.30 -13.08 -6.80
N SER A 63 3.21 -13.79 -7.08
CA SER A 63 1.96 -13.66 -6.34
C SER A 63 1.30 -15.03 -6.23
N HIS A 64 0.94 -15.42 -5.02
CA HIS A 64 0.21 -16.67 -4.73
C HIS A 64 -1.24 -16.61 -5.22
N ILE A 65 -1.87 -15.43 -5.15
CA ILE A 65 -3.19 -15.16 -5.72
C ILE A 65 -3.14 -15.33 -7.25
N ALA A 66 -2.12 -14.78 -7.90
CA ALA A 66 -1.93 -14.91 -9.34
C ALA A 66 -1.58 -16.34 -9.78
N ALA A 67 -0.90 -17.11 -8.94
CA ALA A 67 -0.46 -18.47 -9.22
C ALA A 67 -1.56 -19.54 -9.04
N ILE A 68 -2.73 -19.21 -8.47
CA ILE A 68 -3.85 -20.13 -8.17
C ILE A 68 -3.34 -21.40 -7.46
N GLY A 69 -2.63 -21.21 -6.34
CA GLY A 69 -2.20 -22.30 -5.48
C GLY A 69 -1.51 -21.79 -4.21
N PRO A 70 -1.78 -22.37 -3.02
CA PRO A 70 -1.17 -21.92 -1.79
C PRO A 70 0.29 -22.40 -1.72
N ARG A 71 1.24 -21.48 -1.87
CA ARG A 71 2.67 -21.75 -1.59
C ARG A 71 3.27 -20.70 -0.66
N TRP A 72 2.52 -20.34 0.36
CA TRP A 72 3.00 -19.51 1.46
C TRP A 72 4.15 -20.24 2.17
N CYS A 73 5.26 -19.54 2.37
CA CYS A 73 6.35 -20.04 3.19
C CYS A 73 6.35 -19.32 4.56
N GLY A 74 6.58 -20.06 5.65
CA GLY A 74 6.63 -19.48 7.01
C GLY A 74 7.55 -18.25 7.14
N PRO A 75 8.76 -18.23 6.54
CA PRO A 75 9.65 -17.06 6.59
C PRO A 75 9.08 -15.78 5.96
N GLU A 76 8.25 -15.93 4.93
CA GLU A 76 7.61 -14.80 4.23
C GLU A 76 6.57 -14.12 5.11
N ILE A 77 5.72 -14.91 5.79
CA ILE A 77 4.75 -14.39 6.74
C ILE A 77 5.47 -13.71 7.91
N GLY A 78 6.50 -14.36 8.48
CA GLY A 78 7.27 -13.78 9.59
C GLY A 78 7.92 -12.45 9.23
N ALA A 79 8.52 -12.34 8.05
CA ALA A 79 9.10 -11.09 7.55
C ALA A 79 8.04 -10.01 7.31
N ALA A 80 6.89 -10.37 6.72
CA ALA A 80 5.78 -9.45 6.49
C ALA A 80 5.23 -8.87 7.80
N LEU A 81 5.01 -9.72 8.81
CA LEU A 81 4.55 -9.29 10.13
C LEU A 81 5.57 -8.36 10.80
N LEU A 82 6.86 -8.73 10.79
CA LEU A 82 7.91 -7.92 11.41
C LEU A 82 8.01 -6.52 10.79
N ILE A 83 7.99 -6.46 9.45
CA ILE A 83 8.03 -5.18 8.74
C ILE A 83 6.74 -4.38 8.97
N GLY A 84 5.57 -5.03 8.94
CA GLY A 84 4.30 -4.38 9.23
C GLY A 84 4.27 -3.75 10.64
N VAL A 85 4.76 -4.46 11.66
CA VAL A 85 4.91 -3.93 13.03
C VAL A 85 5.89 -2.76 13.07
N GLY A 86 7.05 -2.89 12.41
CA GLY A 86 8.05 -1.82 12.36
C GLY A 86 7.52 -0.54 11.70
N VAL A 87 6.74 -0.69 10.61
CA VAL A 87 6.10 0.45 9.95
C VAL A 87 4.96 1.03 10.82
N ALA A 88 4.16 0.20 11.49
CA ALA A 88 3.14 0.70 12.42
C ALA A 88 3.75 1.58 13.52
N ALA A 89 4.90 1.19 14.06
CA ALA A 89 5.63 1.99 15.04
C ALA A 89 6.13 3.32 14.44
N LEU A 90 6.58 3.30 13.18
CA LEU A 90 6.98 4.50 12.46
C LEU A 90 5.80 5.46 12.25
N ASP A 91 4.61 4.95 11.90
CA ASP A 91 3.39 5.76 11.77
C ASP A 91 3.02 6.46 13.07
N VAL A 92 3.15 5.77 14.20
CA VAL A 92 2.91 6.38 15.52
C VAL A 92 3.90 7.52 15.76
N VAL A 93 5.19 7.32 15.47
CA VAL A 93 6.22 8.36 15.62
C VAL A 93 5.96 9.53 14.67
N ALA A 94 5.61 9.28 13.42
CA ALA A 94 5.31 10.32 12.44
C ALA A 94 4.04 11.10 12.81
N GLY A 95 3.03 10.42 13.37
CA GLY A 95 1.85 11.04 13.94
C GLY A 95 2.20 12.02 15.05
N LEU A 96 3.10 11.64 15.97
CA LEU A 96 3.61 12.53 17.03
C LEU A 96 4.34 13.76 16.48
N ILE A 97 5.06 13.64 15.37
CA ILE A 97 5.74 14.76 14.69
C ILE A 97 4.72 15.72 14.05
N ALA A 98 3.64 15.18 13.50
CA ALA A 98 2.58 15.94 12.83
C ALA A 98 1.51 16.53 13.79
N LEU A 99 1.51 16.12 15.07
CA LEU A 99 0.44 16.37 16.04
C LEU A 99 0.24 17.80 16.59
N PRO A 100 1.18 18.78 16.57
CA PRO A 100 0.86 20.12 17.06
C PRO A 100 0.00 20.86 16.03
N GLY A 101 -1.30 20.55 16.00
CA GLY A 101 -2.30 21.13 15.07
C GLY A 101 -3.55 20.28 14.82
N LEU A 102 -3.62 19.03 15.30
CA LEU A 102 -4.84 18.21 15.19
C LEU A 102 -5.76 18.50 16.38
N ASP A 103 -6.60 19.53 16.23
CA ASP A 103 -7.74 19.74 17.13
C ASP A 103 -8.58 18.46 17.15
N SER A 104 -8.71 17.84 18.33
CA SER A 104 -9.49 16.64 18.58
C SER A 104 -10.98 16.95 18.54
N GLY A 105 -11.46 17.43 17.38
CA GLY A 105 -12.85 17.76 17.12
C GLY A 105 -13.72 16.51 17.14
N GLY A 106 -14.07 16.04 18.34
CA GLY A 106 -15.22 15.20 18.67
C GLY A 106 -15.56 14.07 17.69
N ARG A 107 -14.57 13.41 17.07
CA ARG A 107 -14.87 12.32 16.13
C ARG A 107 -15.44 11.14 16.92
N PRO A 108 -16.60 10.57 16.51
CA PRO A 108 -17.23 9.47 17.24
C PRO A 108 -16.29 8.27 17.39
N SER A 109 -16.32 7.61 18.55
CA SER A 109 -15.46 6.44 18.87
C SER A 109 -15.58 5.30 17.85
N ALA A 110 -16.76 5.12 17.23
CA ALA A 110 -16.96 4.13 16.16
C ALA A 110 -16.07 4.41 14.93
N TYR A 111 -15.73 5.67 14.66
CA TYR A 111 -14.87 6.06 13.54
C TYR A 111 -13.42 5.61 13.76
N LEU A 112 -12.97 5.47 15.01
CA LEU A 112 -11.63 5.00 15.35
C LEU A 112 -11.44 3.50 15.10
N VAL A 113 -12.53 2.72 15.04
CA VAL A 113 -12.49 1.25 14.81
C VAL A 113 -12.75 0.90 13.34
N VAL A 114 -13.65 1.63 12.67
CA VAL A 114 -14.05 1.33 11.28
C VAL A 114 -13.05 1.89 10.26
N TRP A 115 -12.44 3.04 10.54
CA TRP A 115 -11.45 3.66 9.68
C TRP A 115 -10.22 2.79 9.38
N PRO A 116 -9.58 2.15 10.36
CA PRO A 116 -8.49 1.21 10.15
C PRO A 116 -8.83 0.01 9.28
N LEU A 117 -10.04 -0.53 9.45
CA LEU A 117 -10.51 -1.68 8.67
C LEU A 117 -10.70 -1.29 7.20
N ALA A 118 -11.20 -0.08 6.96
CA ALA A 118 -11.31 0.48 5.62
C ALA A 118 -9.94 0.77 5.00
N LEU A 119 -8.98 1.32 5.76
CA LEU A 119 -7.59 1.49 5.31
C LEU A 119 -6.90 0.15 5.04
N ALA A 120 -7.09 -0.85 5.90
CA ALA A 120 -6.58 -2.20 5.68
C ALA A 120 -7.15 -2.79 4.38
N ALA A 121 -8.44 -2.57 4.10
CA ALA A 121 -9.03 -2.97 2.82
C ALA A 121 -8.39 -2.20 1.64
N LEU A 122 -8.27 -0.87 1.71
CA LEU A 122 -7.63 -0.07 0.65
C LEU A 122 -6.17 -0.44 0.41
N SER A 123 -5.44 -0.85 1.46
CA SER A 123 -4.05 -1.27 1.33
C SER A 123 -3.86 -2.42 0.34
N VAL A 124 -4.85 -3.31 0.21
CA VAL A 124 -4.84 -4.37 -0.82
C VAL A 124 -4.88 -3.77 -2.23
N CYS A 125 -5.70 -2.74 -2.45
CA CYS A 125 -5.74 -2.01 -3.72
C CYS A 125 -4.39 -1.32 -3.99
N ASP A 126 -3.81 -0.66 -2.98
CA ASP A 126 -2.53 0.03 -3.08
C ASP A 126 -1.37 -0.92 -3.40
N GLU A 127 -1.36 -2.12 -2.82
CA GLU A 127 -0.33 -3.10 -3.13
C GLU A 127 -0.49 -3.64 -4.56
N ILE A 128 -1.71 -3.85 -5.06
CA ILE A 128 -1.92 -4.21 -6.47
C ILE A 128 -1.45 -3.06 -7.38
N LEU A 129 -1.77 -1.81 -7.05
CA LEU A 129 -1.41 -0.65 -7.85
C LEU A 129 0.12 -0.47 -7.92
N TRP A 130 0.75 -0.36 -6.76
CA TRP A 130 2.14 0.07 -6.64
C TRP A 130 3.13 -1.09 -6.70
N ARG A 131 2.83 -2.23 -6.05
CA ARG A 131 3.79 -3.34 -5.92
C ARG A 131 3.59 -4.41 -6.98
N TRP A 132 2.36 -4.63 -7.44
CA TRP A 132 2.12 -5.49 -8.59
C TRP A 132 2.22 -4.75 -9.92
N GLY A 133 1.53 -3.62 -10.07
CA GLY A 133 1.54 -2.83 -11.30
C GLY A 133 2.84 -2.05 -11.51
N ALA A 134 3.02 -0.96 -10.75
CA ALA A 134 4.10 0.00 -10.98
C ALA A 134 5.49 -0.63 -10.84
N LEU A 135 5.73 -1.43 -9.80
CA LEU A 135 7.02 -2.09 -9.58
C LEU A 135 7.37 -3.08 -10.71
N SER A 136 6.39 -3.82 -11.27
CA SER A 136 6.62 -4.67 -12.44
C SER A 136 7.08 -3.85 -13.64
N VAL A 137 6.42 -2.71 -13.91
CA VAL A 137 6.78 -1.80 -15.01
C VAL A 137 8.20 -1.27 -14.83
N VAL A 138 8.51 -0.72 -13.65
CA VAL A 138 9.82 -0.12 -13.36
C VAL A 138 10.94 -1.16 -13.46
N LEU A 139 10.75 -2.35 -12.89
CA LEU A 139 11.73 -3.43 -13.00
C LEU A 139 11.93 -3.91 -14.43
N SER A 140 10.86 -4.10 -15.20
CA SER A 140 10.96 -4.47 -16.61
C SER A 140 11.72 -3.42 -17.43
N VAL A 141 11.49 -2.13 -17.17
CA VAL A 141 12.23 -1.04 -17.84
C VAL A 141 13.71 -1.07 -17.47
N ILE A 142 14.05 -1.22 -16.18
CA ILE A 142 15.45 -1.33 -15.74
C ILE A 142 16.17 -2.49 -16.42
N LEU A 143 15.54 -3.66 -16.46
CA LEU A 143 16.10 -4.87 -17.08
C LEU A 143 16.26 -4.71 -18.59
N ALA A 144 15.29 -4.08 -19.26
CA ALA A 144 15.34 -3.78 -20.69
C ALA A 144 16.48 -2.82 -21.03
N ILE A 145 16.64 -1.73 -20.28
CA ILE A 145 17.76 -0.77 -20.44
C ILE A 145 19.10 -1.47 -20.27
N ARG A 146 19.19 -2.38 -19.29
CA ARG A 146 20.40 -3.18 -19.02
C ARG A 146 20.61 -4.34 -20.00
N ARG A 147 19.72 -4.53 -20.98
CA ARG A 147 19.73 -5.64 -21.95
C ARG A 147 19.89 -7.01 -21.30
N ARG A 148 19.29 -7.17 -20.12
CA ARG A 148 19.45 -8.38 -19.31
C ARG A 148 18.18 -9.23 -19.39
N HIS A 149 18.34 -10.45 -19.90
CA HIS A 149 17.27 -11.44 -19.96
C HIS A 149 17.44 -12.41 -18.78
N GLY A 150 17.05 -11.97 -17.58
CA GLY A 150 17.21 -12.75 -16.36
C GLY A 150 16.63 -12.07 -15.14
N PRO A 151 16.56 -12.76 -13.99
CA PRO A 151 15.94 -12.24 -12.78
C PRO A 151 16.72 -11.03 -12.25
N ALA A 152 15.99 -9.99 -11.84
CA ALA A 152 16.58 -8.81 -11.21
C ALA A 152 17.38 -9.19 -9.96
N VAL A 153 18.59 -8.64 -9.82
CA VAL A 153 19.41 -8.80 -8.62
C VAL A 153 18.96 -7.85 -7.51
N LEU A 154 19.40 -8.06 -6.27
CA LEU A 154 18.96 -7.28 -5.10
C LEU A 154 19.05 -5.76 -5.30
N GLY A 155 20.14 -5.26 -5.89
CA GLY A 155 20.32 -3.83 -6.15
C GLY A 155 19.27 -3.25 -7.11
N GLU A 156 18.87 -3.99 -8.14
CA GLU A 156 17.83 -3.56 -9.10
C GLU A 156 16.45 -3.55 -8.43
N ARG A 157 16.18 -4.54 -7.57
CA ARG A 157 14.94 -4.62 -6.78
C ARG A 157 14.82 -3.44 -5.82
N LEU A 158 15.88 -3.12 -5.09
CA LEU A 158 15.92 -1.99 -4.17
C LEU A 158 15.79 -0.66 -4.92
N PHE A 159 16.48 -0.52 -6.06
CA PHE A 159 16.40 0.69 -6.87
C PHE A 159 15.00 0.91 -7.44
N ALA A 160 14.35 -0.14 -7.96
CA ALA A 160 12.98 -0.06 -8.44
C ALA A 160 12.00 0.27 -7.32
N ALA A 161 12.15 -0.37 -6.14
CA ALA A 161 11.35 -0.05 -4.96
C ALA A 161 11.53 1.41 -4.51
N ALA A 162 12.75 1.95 -4.59
CA ALA A 162 13.02 3.35 -4.30
C ALA A 162 12.35 4.29 -5.31
N ILE A 163 12.38 3.98 -6.62
CA ILE A 163 11.67 4.78 -7.64
C ILE A 163 10.17 4.81 -7.34
N VAL A 164 9.56 3.64 -7.07
CA VAL A 164 8.14 3.56 -6.72
C VAL A 164 7.85 4.34 -5.43
N ALA A 165 8.73 4.27 -4.43
CA ALA A 165 8.59 5.07 -3.21
C ALA A 165 8.62 6.58 -3.47
N VAL A 166 9.51 7.05 -4.34
CA VAL A 166 9.54 8.46 -4.77
C VAL A 166 8.25 8.83 -5.51
N MET A 167 7.75 7.98 -6.40
CA MET A 167 6.47 8.22 -7.10
C MET A 167 5.30 8.33 -6.12
N VAL A 168 5.26 7.47 -5.10
CA VAL A 168 4.24 7.50 -4.04
C VAL A 168 4.33 8.82 -3.27
N VAL A 169 5.53 9.21 -2.81
CA VAL A 169 5.72 10.49 -2.10
C VAL A 169 5.35 11.68 -3.01
N ALA A 170 5.74 11.65 -4.29
CA ALA A 170 5.42 12.69 -5.26
C ALA A 170 3.91 12.81 -5.52
N ALA A 171 3.16 11.72 -5.48
CA ALA A 171 1.70 11.74 -5.59
C ALA A 171 1.05 12.50 -4.42
N PHE A 172 1.65 12.44 -3.23
CA PHE A 172 1.22 13.22 -2.07
C PHE A 172 1.78 14.66 -2.07
N ALA A 173 2.93 14.87 -2.71
CA ALA A 173 3.62 16.17 -2.85
C ALA A 173 2.80 17.27 -3.55
N MET A 174 1.70 16.92 -4.20
CA MET A 174 0.83 17.86 -4.91
C MET A 174 -0.20 18.56 -3.99
N ARG A 175 -0.19 18.30 -2.67
CA ARG A 175 -1.12 18.89 -1.70
C ARG A 175 -0.46 20.00 -0.90
N ASP A 176 -1.09 21.17 -0.72
CA ASP A 176 -0.50 22.24 0.10
C ASP A 176 -0.17 21.78 1.53
N GLY A 177 1.02 22.12 2.03
CA GLY A 177 1.56 21.51 3.24
C GLY A 177 2.72 22.22 3.93
N THR A 178 2.86 22.00 5.25
CA THR A 178 4.01 22.48 6.04
C THR A 178 5.20 21.51 5.96
N ASP A 179 6.43 21.98 6.21
CA ASP A 179 7.64 21.15 6.22
C ASP A 179 7.52 19.91 7.14
N ARG A 180 6.83 20.07 8.28
CA ARG A 180 6.58 18.96 9.22
C ARG A 180 5.63 17.93 8.65
N MET A 181 4.59 18.36 7.94
CA MET A 181 3.66 17.46 7.25
C MET A 181 4.36 16.74 6.10
N TRP A 182 5.24 17.42 5.37
CA TRP A 182 6.06 16.79 4.33
C TRP A 182 7.01 15.75 4.87
N LEU A 183 7.69 16.06 5.98
CA LEU A 183 8.54 15.10 6.67
C LEU A 183 7.73 13.89 7.16
N ALA A 184 6.57 14.11 7.78
CA ALA A 184 5.69 13.03 8.22
C ALA A 184 5.25 12.16 7.03
N GLN A 185 4.82 12.76 5.91
CA GLN A 185 4.44 12.01 4.71
C GLN A 185 5.61 11.25 4.08
N ALA A 186 6.81 11.82 4.03
CA ALA A 186 7.99 11.10 3.56
C ALA A 186 8.28 9.87 4.42
N LEU A 187 8.07 9.97 5.73
CA LEU A 187 8.23 8.85 6.67
C LEU A 187 7.10 7.81 6.53
N THR A 188 5.84 8.22 6.41
CA THR A 188 4.69 7.30 6.41
C THR A 188 4.26 6.79 5.04
N ALA A 189 4.75 7.41 3.95
CA ALA A 189 4.47 6.96 2.59
C ALA A 189 5.75 6.43 1.91
N GLY A 190 6.89 7.12 2.08
CA GLY A 190 8.14 6.77 1.41
C GLY A 190 8.82 5.51 1.96
N LEU A 191 9.10 5.48 3.27
CA LEU A 191 9.74 4.31 3.90
C LEU A 191 8.89 3.04 3.79
N PRO A 192 7.56 3.07 3.99
CA PRO A 192 6.69 1.92 3.75
C PRO A 192 6.65 1.51 2.29
N ALA A 193 6.64 2.46 1.35
CA ALA A 193 6.75 2.14 -0.07
C ALA A 193 8.03 1.39 -0.43
N LEU A 194 9.16 1.79 0.16
CA LEU A 194 10.42 1.08 -0.02
C LEU A 194 10.38 -0.32 0.61
N ALA A 195 9.90 -0.43 1.86
CA ALA A 195 9.87 -1.69 2.60
C ALA A 195 8.93 -2.72 1.94
N TYR A 196 7.74 -2.30 1.52
CA TYR A 196 6.76 -3.16 0.86
C TYR A 196 7.17 -3.49 -0.57
N GLY A 197 7.78 -2.53 -1.29
CA GLY A 197 8.41 -2.80 -2.58
C GLY A 197 9.51 -3.85 -2.49
N TRP A 198 10.36 -3.78 -1.46
CA TRP A 198 11.37 -4.81 -1.19
C TRP A 198 10.74 -6.17 -0.84
N LEU A 199 9.72 -6.21 0.03
CA LEU A 199 9.00 -7.44 0.36
C LEU A 199 8.39 -8.09 -0.88
N CYS A 200 7.72 -7.31 -1.72
CA CYS A 200 7.14 -7.78 -2.97
C CYS A 200 8.22 -8.34 -3.91
N ALA A 201 9.32 -7.61 -4.07
CA ALA A 201 10.41 -8.03 -4.92
C ALA A 201 11.15 -9.25 -4.39
N ARG A 202 11.27 -9.42 -3.06
CA ARG A 202 12.03 -10.51 -2.44
C ARG A 202 11.21 -11.78 -2.26
N TRP A 203 9.94 -11.66 -1.92
CA TRP A 203 9.08 -12.76 -1.51
C TRP A 203 7.85 -12.89 -2.41
N SER A 204 6.86 -12.02 -2.23
CA SER A 204 5.61 -12.02 -2.99
C SER A 204 4.82 -10.72 -2.78
N LEU A 205 3.87 -10.47 -3.68
CA LEU A 205 2.85 -9.44 -3.51
C LEU A 205 2.09 -9.59 -2.17
N GLU A 206 1.74 -10.81 -1.80
CA GLU A 206 0.94 -11.06 -0.60
C GLU A 206 1.71 -10.77 0.69
N ALA A 207 3.04 -10.93 0.69
CA ALA A 207 3.88 -10.52 1.81
C ALA A 207 3.79 -9.01 2.05
N ALA A 208 3.78 -8.22 0.97
CA ALA A 208 3.60 -6.78 1.04
C ALA A 208 2.18 -6.40 1.51
N MET A 209 1.14 -7.09 1.00
CA MET A 209 -0.24 -6.93 1.45
C MET A 209 -0.40 -7.20 2.95
N ILE A 210 0.15 -8.31 3.46
CA ILE A 210 0.10 -8.63 4.89
C ILE A 210 0.78 -7.52 5.70
N ALA A 211 1.97 -7.09 5.30
CA ALA A 211 2.71 -6.06 6.03
C ALA A 211 1.92 -4.74 6.09
N HIS A 212 1.31 -4.33 4.98
CA HIS A 212 0.56 -3.07 4.87
C HIS A 212 -0.78 -3.13 5.63
N VAL A 213 -1.50 -4.27 5.55
CA VAL A 213 -2.70 -4.51 6.38
C VAL A 213 -2.34 -4.45 7.87
N VAL A 214 -1.26 -5.12 8.27
CA VAL A 214 -0.79 -5.14 9.67
C VAL A 214 -0.41 -3.74 10.14
N GLN A 215 0.23 -2.92 9.31
CA GLN A 215 0.52 -1.52 9.61
C GLN A 215 -0.75 -0.79 10.06
N HIS A 216 -1.81 -0.80 9.23
CA HIS A 216 -3.03 -0.06 9.54
C HIS A 216 -3.77 -0.61 10.76
N LEU A 217 -3.82 -1.94 10.93
CA LEU A 217 -4.47 -2.56 12.09
C LEU A 217 -3.74 -2.22 13.39
N LEU A 218 -2.41 -2.21 13.40
CA LEU A 218 -1.63 -1.91 14.60
C LEU A 218 -1.56 -0.41 14.92
N ALA A 219 -1.39 0.43 13.90
CA ALA A 219 -1.43 1.89 14.08
C ALA A 219 -2.78 2.31 14.69
N ALA A 220 -3.86 1.66 14.28
CA ALA A 220 -5.18 1.85 14.86
C ALA A 220 -5.32 1.43 16.31
N LEU A 221 -4.80 0.25 16.66
CA LEU A 221 -4.80 -0.22 18.04
C LEU A 221 -4.00 0.71 18.94
N ALA A 222 -2.86 1.24 18.45
CA ALA A 222 -2.06 2.21 19.19
C ALA A 222 -2.81 3.54 19.42
N ILE A 223 -3.51 4.05 18.39
CA ILE A 223 -4.33 5.26 18.51
C ILE A 223 -5.51 5.03 19.48
N ALA A 224 -6.27 3.94 19.31
CA ALA A 224 -7.41 3.62 20.17
C ALA A 224 -6.99 3.36 21.63
N GLY A 225 -5.87 2.68 21.86
CA GLY A 225 -5.30 2.43 23.18
C GLY A 225 -4.78 3.71 23.86
N GLY A 226 -4.21 4.64 23.10
CA GLY A 226 -3.77 5.95 23.62
C GLY A 226 -4.92 6.80 24.16
N PHE A 227 -6.09 6.76 23.51
CA PHE A 227 -7.29 7.45 23.99
C PHE A 227 -7.90 6.81 25.25
N ALA A 228 -7.74 5.50 25.44
CA ALA A 228 -8.26 4.80 26.62
C ALA A 228 -7.48 5.06 27.92
N VAL A 229 -6.23 5.54 27.83
CA VAL A 229 -5.36 5.83 28.99
C VAL A 229 -5.45 7.31 29.42
N ALA A 230 -5.94 8.19 28.54
CA ALA A 230 -5.98 9.64 28.78
C ALA A 230 -7.35 10.18 29.24
N GLY A 231 -8.38 9.33 29.33
CA GLY A 231 -9.72 9.68 29.83
C GLY A 231 -10.02 9.02 31.16
#